data_AF-A0A2V8XBX6-F1
#
_entry.id   AF-A0A2V8XBX6-F1
#
_cell.length_a   1.000
_cell.length_b   1.000
_cell.length_c   1.000
_cell.angle_alpha   90.00
_cell.angle_beta   90.00
_cell.angle_gamma   90.00
#
_symmetry.space_group_name_H-M   'P 1'
#
loop_
_entity.id
_entity.type
_entity.pdbx_description
1 polymer ?
#
loop_
_entity_poly.entity_id
_entity_poly.type
_entity_poly.pdbx_seq_one_letter_code
_entity_poly.pdbx_strand_id
1 'polypeptide(L)'
;MKKELTPPQHLDLYYYMRLNRAVEDTMVKLFRQNKIVGGLYSSLGQEAISVGTAYALEKKDWIAPMIRNIGALLVKGRGASGER
;
A
#
# COMPACT_ATOMS: atom_id res chain seq x y z
N MET A 1 -17.84 16.07 -10.38
CA MET A 1 -18.47 15.89 -9.04
C MET A 1 -17.42 15.40 -8.07
N LYS A 2 -17.27 16.03 -6.89
CA LYS A 2 -16.50 15.45 -5.77
C LYS A 2 -17.32 14.29 -5.21
N LYS A 3 -16.79 13.07 -5.27
CA LYS A 3 -17.38 11.92 -4.57
C LYS A 3 -16.72 11.86 -3.19
N GLU A 4 -17.48 12.14 -2.15
CA GLU A 4 -16.97 12.02 -0.78
C GLU A 4 -16.82 10.55 -0.41
N LEU A 5 -15.74 10.25 0.33
CA LEU A 5 -15.49 8.92 0.84
C LEU A 5 -16.44 8.63 2.00
N THR A 6 -16.97 7.42 2.06
CA THR A 6 -17.76 6.97 3.21
C THR A 6 -16.86 6.75 4.43
N PRO A 7 -17.38 6.77 5.66
CA PRO A 7 -16.57 6.48 6.85
C PRO A 7 -15.83 5.12 6.78
N PRO A 8 -16.43 4.02 6.29
CA PRO A 8 -15.71 2.76 6.07
C PRO A 8 -14.52 2.90 5.11
N GLN A 9 -14.66 3.66 4.02
CA GLN A 9 -13.57 3.88 3.06
C GLN A 9 -12.40 4.67 3.67
N HIS A 10 -12.69 5.61 4.58
CA HIS A 10 -11.64 6.30 5.34
C HIS A 10 -10.88 5.33 6.25
N LEU A 11 -11.59 4.43 6.93
CA LEU A 11 -10.97 3.42 7.79
C LEU A 11 -10.12 2.43 6.98
N ASP A 12 -10.59 2.02 5.80
CA ASP A 12 -9.83 1.16 4.90
C ASP A 12 -8.53 1.84 4.43
N LEU A 13 -8.62 3.07 3.94
CA LEU A 13 -7.45 3.84 3.51
C LEU A 13 -6.45 4.01 4.67
N TYR A 14 -6.94 4.34 5.86
CA TYR A 14 -6.10 4.43 7.05
C TYR A 14 -5.44 3.10 7.38
N TYR A 15 -6.20 2.00 7.34
CA TYR A 15 -5.69 0.65 7.56
C TYR A 15 -4.54 0.32 6.60
N TYR A 16 -4.72 0.56 5.30
CA TYR A 16 -3.67 0.27 4.32
C TYR A 16 -2.45 1.17 4.45
N MET A 17 -2.61 2.45 4.79
CA MET A 17 -1.47 3.33 5.05
C MET A 17 -0.68 2.85 6.29
N ARG A 18 -1.37 2.44 7.34
CA ARG A 18 -0.74 1.87 8.55
C ARG A 18 -0.09 0.52 8.28
N LEU A 19 -0.72 -0.34 7.47
CA LEU A 19 -0.16 -1.63 7.07
C LEU A 19 1.10 -1.43 6.23
N ASN A 20 1.07 -0.52 5.26
CA ASN A 20 2.23 -0.15 4.47
C ASN A 20 3.40 0.26 5.38
N ARG A 21 3.16 1.18 6.32
CA ARG A 21 4.17 1.61 7.29
C ARG A 21 4.73 0.44 8.11
N ALA A 22 3.87 -0.42 8.64
CA ALA A 22 4.30 -1.54 9.48
C ALA A 22 5.17 -2.55 8.71
N VAL A 23 4.83 -2.81 7.43
CA VAL A 23 5.63 -3.66 6.55
C VAL A 23 6.99 -3.02 6.31
N GLU A 24 7.04 -1.74 5.94
CA GLU A 24 8.31 -1.04 5.70
C GLU A 24 9.20 -0.97 6.94
N ASP A 25 8.63 -0.65 8.11
CA ASP A 25 9.36 -0.63 9.38
C ASP A 25 9.98 -2.00 9.69
N THR A 26 9.27 -3.08 9.38
CA THR A 26 9.77 -4.46 9.53
C THR A 26 10.88 -4.75 8.52
N MET A 27 10.70 -4.35 7.26
CA MET A 27 11.73 -4.50 6.23
C MET A 27 13.01 -3.76 6.61
N VAL A 28 12.92 -2.53 7.12
CA VAL A 28 14.08 -1.77 7.60
C VAL A 28 14.80 -2.48 8.75
N LYS A 29 14.06 -3.04 9.71
CA LYS A 29 14.65 -3.83 10.79
C LYS A 29 15.38 -5.07 10.27
N LEU A 30 14.77 -5.81 9.34
CA LEU A 30 15.37 -7.00 8.74
C LEU A 30 16.58 -6.67 7.87
N PHE A 31 16.53 -5.57 7.14
CA PHE A 31 17.66 -5.07 6.35
C PHE A 31 18.85 -4.72 7.23
N ARG A 32 18.63 -4.03 8.35
CA ARG A 32 19.69 -3.76 9.36
C ARG A 32 20.26 -5.01 10.01
N GLN A 33 19.53 -6.13 9.98
CA GLN A 33 19.99 -7.44 10.44
C GLN A 33 20.68 -8.26 9.33
N ASN A 34 20.94 -7.67 8.16
CA ASN A 34 21.46 -8.36 6.97
C ASN A 34 20.61 -9.55 6.51
N LYS A 35 19.30 -9.57 6.85
CA LYS A 35 18.36 -10.62 6.42
C LYS A 35 17.69 -10.33 5.08
N ILE A 36 17.78 -9.08 4.61
CA ILE A 36 17.38 -8.67 3.26
C ILE A 36 18.66 -8.31 2.51
N VAL A 37 18.91 -8.97 1.39
CA VAL A 37 20.10 -8.78 0.55
C VAL A 37 19.74 -7.87 -0.62
N GLY A 38 20.66 -6.98 -1.01
CA GLY A 38 20.46 -6.02 -2.09
C GLY A 38 20.11 -4.62 -1.56
N GLY A 39 19.21 -3.91 -2.25
CA GLY A 39 18.76 -2.57 -1.87
C GLY A 39 17.37 -2.58 -1.23
N LEU A 40 17.21 -1.86 -0.12
CA LEU A 40 15.90 -1.55 0.46
C LEU A 40 15.58 -0.08 0.24
N TYR A 41 14.47 0.20 -0.47
CA TYR A 41 14.04 1.55 -0.81
C TYR A 41 12.75 1.90 -0.07
N SER A 42 12.88 2.61 1.05
CA SER A 42 11.71 2.97 1.83
C SER A 42 10.91 4.13 1.23
N SER A 43 9.58 4.03 1.30
CA SER A 43 8.59 5.06 0.97
C SER A 43 8.03 5.78 2.20
N LEU A 44 8.81 5.86 3.28
CA LEU A 44 8.45 6.56 4.52
C LEU A 44 7.84 7.96 4.24
N GLY A 45 6.59 8.16 4.68
CA GLY A 45 5.86 9.42 4.49
C GLY A 45 5.16 9.56 3.13
N GLN A 46 5.28 8.56 2.26
CA GLN A 46 4.67 8.51 0.93
C GLN A 46 3.60 7.41 0.81
N GLU A 47 3.08 6.93 1.95
CA GLU A 47 2.16 5.79 1.97
C GLU A 47 0.89 6.09 1.19
N ALA A 48 0.36 7.31 1.31
CA ALA A 48 -0.84 7.76 0.65
C ALA A 48 -0.75 7.73 -0.88
N ILE A 49 0.46 7.85 -1.47
CA ILE A 49 0.63 7.83 -2.93
C ILE A 49 0.27 6.45 -3.47
N SER A 50 0.93 5.40 -2.96
CA SER A 50 0.72 4.04 -3.46
C SER A 50 -0.62 3.45 -3.02
N VAL A 51 -1.07 3.73 -1.80
CA VAL A 51 -2.37 3.27 -1.29
C VAL A 51 -3.52 3.98 -2.00
N GLY A 52 -3.49 5.32 -2.06
CA GLY A 52 -4.57 6.11 -2.64
C GLY A 52 -4.74 5.86 -4.14
N THR A 53 -3.63 5.79 -4.89
CA THR A 53 -3.69 5.46 -6.33
C THR A 53 -4.26 4.07 -6.57
N ALA A 54 -3.81 3.05 -5.83
CA ALA A 54 -4.34 1.69 -5.98
C ALA A 54 -5.80 1.56 -5.52
N TYR A 55 -6.22 2.32 -4.50
CA TYR A 55 -7.58 2.31 -3.97
C TYR A 55 -8.59 2.93 -4.96
N ALA A 56 -8.15 3.91 -5.75
CA ALA A 56 -8.98 4.56 -6.76
C ALA A 56 -9.26 3.68 -7.99
N LEU A 57 -8.47 2.63 -8.20
CA LEU A 57 -8.57 1.75 -9.37
C LEU A 57 -9.67 0.70 -9.23
N GLU A 58 -10.26 0.31 -10.35
CA GLU A 58 -11.18 -0.82 -10.43
C GLU A 58 -10.44 -2.15 -10.27
N LYS A 59 -11.21 -3.23 -10.05
CA LYS A 59 -10.67 -4.58 -9.88
C LYS A 59 -9.86 -5.03 -11.10
N LYS A 60 -10.35 -4.75 -12.31
CA LYS A 60 -9.75 -5.12 -13.60
C LYS A 60 -8.64 -4.18 -14.07
N ASP A 61 -8.46 -3.03 -13.41
CA ASP A 61 -7.43 -2.08 -13.82
C ASP A 61 -6.04 -2.61 -13.48
N TRP A 62 -5.11 -2.35 -14.39
CA TRP A 62 -3.71 -2.75 -14.27
C TRP A 62 -2.92 -1.74 -13.46
N ILE A 63 -1.95 -2.24 -12.67
CA ILE A 63 -0.93 -1.42 -12.01
C ILE A 63 0.46 -1.99 -12.25
N ALA A 64 1.44 -1.11 -12.40
CA ALA A 64 2.84 -1.46 -12.46
C ALA A 64 3.59 -0.72 -11.33
N PRO A 65 3.55 -1.23 -10.09
CA PRO A 65 4.21 -0.57 -8.96
C PRO A 65 5.73 -0.66 -9.08
N MET A 66 6.42 0.40 -8.64
CA MET A 66 7.89 0.43 -8.55
C MET A 66 8.38 0.19 -7.11
N ILE A 67 9.70 0.17 -6.94
CA ILE A 67 10.46 -0.15 -5.69
C ILE A 67 10.07 0.65 -4.43
N ARG A 68 9.19 1.66 -4.53
CA ARG A 68 8.67 2.48 -3.41
C ARG A 68 7.15 2.50 -3.33
N ASN A 69 6.47 1.50 -3.89
CA ASN A 69 5.01 1.47 -3.99
C ASN A 69 4.39 0.17 -3.46
N ILE A 70 4.98 -0.41 -2.41
CA ILE A 70 4.47 -1.67 -1.82
C ILE A 70 3.02 -1.54 -1.32
N GLY A 71 2.59 -0.35 -0.90
CA GLY A 71 1.19 -0.06 -0.56
C GLY A 71 0.19 -0.39 -1.68
N ALA A 72 0.59 -0.25 -2.96
CA ALA A 72 -0.26 -0.61 -4.09
C ALA A 72 -0.50 -2.13 -4.18
N LEU A 73 0.53 -2.92 -3.87
CA LEU A 73 0.44 -4.38 -3.79
C LEU A 73 -0.42 -4.82 -2.62
N LEU A 74 -0.36 -4.12 -1.48
CA LEU A 74 -1.19 -4.42 -0.31
C LEU A 74 -2.68 -4.18 -0.58
N VAL A 75 -3.00 -3.10 -1.30
CA VAL A 75 -4.39 -2.75 -1.66
C VAL A 75 -4.93 -3.68 -2.74
N LYS A 76 -4.21 -3.91 -3.85
CA LYS A 76 -4.69 -4.75 -4.97
C LYS A 76 -4.50 -6.25 -4.74
N GLY A 77 -3.57 -6.65 -3.86
CA GLY A 77 -3.28 -8.04 -3.51
C GLY A 77 -4.20 -8.65 -2.45
N ARG A 78 -4.97 -7.83 -1.72
CA ARG A 78 -6.12 -8.33 -0.95
C ARG A 78 -7.14 -8.82 -1.98
N GLY A 79 -7.20 -10.13 -2.13
CA GLY A 79 -7.76 -10.81 -3.29
C GLY A 79 -9.15 -10.33 -3.73
N ALA A 80 -9.46 -10.73 -4.95
CA ALA A 80 -10.72 -10.65 -5.68
C ALA A 80 -12.01 -11.13 -4.93
N SER A 81 -12.01 -11.26 -3.61
CA SER A 81 -13.02 -11.88 -2.75
C SER A 81 -13.78 -10.92 -1.83
N GLY A 82 -13.61 -9.60 -1.97
CA GLY A 82 -14.54 -8.64 -1.40
C GLY A 82 -15.35 -8.04 -2.52
N GLU A 83 -16.65 -8.36 -2.59
CA GLU A 83 -17.62 -7.48 -3.24
C GLU A 83 -17.36 -6.06 -2.73
N ARG A 84 -17.10 -5.14 -3.66
CA ARG A 84 -17.02 -3.72 -3.35
C ARG A 84 -18.42 -3.14 -3.28
#